data_AF-A0A537XCA9-F1
#
_entry.id   AF-A0A537XCA9-F1
#
_cell.length_a   1.000
_cell.length_b   1.000
_cell.length_c   1.000
_cell.angle_alpha   90.00
_cell.angle_beta   90.00
_cell.angle_gamma   90.00
#
_symmetry.space_group_name_H-M   'P 1'
#
loop_
_entity.id
_entity.type
_entity.pdbx_description
1 polymer ?
#
loop_
_entity_poly.entity_id
_entity_poly.type
_entity_poly.pdbx_seq_one_letter_code
_entity_poly.pdbx_strand_id
1 'polypeptide(L)'
;MVGVPGMNFSLLLQRSTDFGTGQPPRPDPTNPASFVPEFAYPLYQSYPNELQRQLILSLIQQMWDHSDPDGLAHHITTDPLPDTPAHHVLMHVALGDHQVTQYAAQVEARTIGARARLPWADPGRHSERDPTYGLAPISSFPYDGSAIVMWDAGPIRSTGCPPGESSCGNDVPPVANVPPSTGADPHELPRRSAAARQQKSDFLQIGGRVTNPCGTRPCYDGSWSGP
;
A
#
# COMPACT_ATOMS: atom_id res chain seq x y z
N MET A 1 -8.24 -7.84 8.63
CA MET A 1 -7.79 -6.44 8.46
C MET A 1 -6.31 -6.48 8.13
N VAL A 2 -5.88 -5.74 7.10
CA VAL A 2 -4.48 -5.74 6.60
C VAL A 2 -3.97 -4.31 6.54
N GLY A 3 -2.83 -4.05 7.20
CA GLY A 3 -2.29 -2.70 7.43
C GLY A 3 -1.24 -2.24 6.41
N VAL A 4 -0.81 -3.13 5.53
CA VAL A 4 0.10 -2.90 4.41
C VAL A 4 -0.26 -3.94 3.32
N PRO A 5 -1.41 -3.80 2.66
CA PRO A 5 -1.90 -4.79 1.71
C PRO A 5 -1.19 -4.68 0.36
N GLY A 6 -1.14 -5.79 -0.36
CA GLY A 6 -0.46 -5.91 -1.63
C GLY A 6 -0.34 -7.37 -2.02
N MET A 7 -0.54 -7.66 -3.31
CA MET A 7 -0.33 -8.97 -3.90
C MET A 7 0.34 -8.81 -5.27
N ASN A 8 0.69 -9.91 -5.92
CA ASN A 8 1.49 -9.95 -7.15
C ASN A 8 2.88 -9.38 -6.87
N PHE A 9 3.69 -10.07 -6.07
CA PHE A 9 5.01 -9.60 -5.65
C PHE A 9 5.91 -9.09 -6.79
N SER A 10 5.83 -9.70 -7.97
CA SER A 10 6.51 -9.27 -9.20
C SER A 10 6.25 -7.80 -9.58
N LEU A 11 5.04 -7.28 -9.35
CA LEU A 11 4.71 -5.86 -9.51
C LEU A 11 5.34 -5.01 -8.41
N LEU A 12 5.37 -5.51 -7.19
CA LEU A 12 5.80 -4.79 -6.01
C LEU A 12 7.31 -4.55 -6.00
N LEU A 13 8.10 -5.55 -6.37
CA LEU A 13 9.56 -5.54 -6.20
C LEU A 13 10.20 -4.30 -6.80
N GLN A 14 9.93 -3.97 -8.05
CA GLN A 14 10.57 -2.81 -8.69
C GLN A 14 9.97 -1.46 -8.28
N ARG A 15 8.91 -1.49 -7.47
CA ARG A 15 8.23 -0.33 -6.90
C ARG A 15 8.44 -0.23 -5.39
N SER A 16 9.36 -1.02 -4.84
CA SER A 16 9.69 -1.06 -3.42
C SER A 16 11.13 -0.62 -3.19
N THR A 17 11.34 0.29 -2.24
CA THR A 17 12.69 0.65 -1.77
C THR A 17 13.40 -0.54 -1.13
N ASP A 18 12.66 -1.52 -0.59
CA ASP A 18 13.24 -2.68 0.08
C ASP A 18 13.83 -3.70 -0.89
N PHE A 19 13.35 -3.70 -2.15
CA PHE A 19 14.00 -4.48 -3.20
C PHE A 19 15.35 -3.88 -3.59
N GLY A 20 15.47 -2.55 -3.46
CA GLY A 20 16.70 -1.82 -3.70
C GLY A 20 16.78 -1.16 -5.07
N THR A 21 17.83 -0.38 -5.23
CA THR A 21 18.13 0.44 -6.42
C THR A 21 18.95 -0.31 -7.47
N GLY A 22 19.38 -1.53 -7.15
CA GLY A 22 20.27 -2.31 -8.02
C GLY A 22 21.72 -1.84 -7.95
N GLN A 23 22.08 -1.12 -6.89
CA GLN A 23 23.44 -0.71 -6.55
C GLN A 23 24.04 -1.67 -5.53
N PRO A 24 25.37 -1.83 -5.46
CA PRO A 24 25.97 -2.67 -4.42
C PRO A 24 25.56 -2.17 -3.04
N PRO A 25 25.26 -3.07 -2.07
CA PRO A 25 24.94 -2.66 -0.71
C PRO A 25 26.01 -1.73 -0.14
N ARG A 26 25.59 -0.66 0.52
CA ARG A 26 26.47 0.33 1.16
C ARG A 26 26.29 0.29 2.68
N PRO A 27 26.75 -0.76 3.37
CA PRO A 27 26.65 -0.82 4.82
C PRO A 27 27.37 0.39 5.45
N ASP A 28 26.72 1.08 6.37
CA ASP A 28 27.38 2.08 7.21
C ASP A 28 28.28 1.33 8.21
N PRO A 29 29.62 1.49 8.14
CA PRO A 29 30.53 0.80 9.06
C PRO A 29 30.36 1.25 10.51
N THR A 30 29.71 2.40 10.76
CA THR A 30 29.41 2.91 12.10
C THR A 30 28.04 2.47 12.63
N ASN A 31 27.19 1.92 11.76
CA ASN A 31 25.89 1.36 12.11
C ASN A 31 25.66 0.04 11.36
N PRO A 32 26.16 -1.10 11.88
CA PRO A 32 25.99 -2.40 11.23
C PRO A 32 24.51 -2.81 11.03
N ALA A 33 23.60 -2.27 11.85
CA ALA A 33 22.16 -2.49 11.72
C ALA A 33 21.52 -1.71 10.54
N SER A 34 22.28 -0.83 9.87
CA SER A 34 21.84 -0.13 8.65
C SER A 34 21.96 -0.98 7.39
N PHE A 35 22.47 -2.21 7.47
CA PHE A 35 22.56 -3.07 6.30
C PHE A 35 21.16 -3.43 5.80
N VAL A 36 20.77 -2.81 4.69
CA VAL A 36 19.60 -3.20 3.91
C VAL A 36 20.11 -4.04 2.73
N PRO A 37 19.64 -5.30 2.59
CA PRO A 37 19.97 -6.09 1.40
C PRO A 37 19.49 -5.39 0.13
N GLU A 38 20.38 -5.16 -0.83
CA GLU A 38 20.03 -4.70 -2.17
C GLU A 38 19.70 -5.91 -3.06
N PHE A 39 18.52 -6.51 -2.87
CA PHE A 39 18.12 -7.71 -3.61
C PHE A 39 18.10 -7.50 -5.14
N ALA A 40 17.80 -6.27 -5.58
CA ALA A 40 17.85 -5.86 -6.97
C ALA A 40 19.27 -5.90 -7.54
N TYR A 41 20.33 -5.76 -6.74
CA TYR A 41 21.71 -5.64 -7.22
C TYR A 41 22.16 -6.84 -8.06
N PRO A 42 22.20 -8.09 -7.54
CA PRO A 42 22.64 -9.23 -8.34
C PRO A 42 21.75 -9.45 -9.59
N LEU A 43 20.44 -9.19 -9.47
CA LEU A 43 19.50 -9.31 -10.59
C LEU A 43 19.80 -8.27 -11.68
N TYR A 44 19.97 -7.00 -11.32
CA TYR A 44 20.12 -5.90 -12.26
C TYR A 44 21.49 -5.90 -12.93
N GLN A 45 22.53 -6.38 -12.23
CA GLN A 45 23.86 -6.62 -12.80
C GLN A 45 23.84 -7.76 -13.82
N SER A 46 23.17 -8.87 -13.49
CA SER A 46 23.11 -10.05 -14.36
C SER A 46 22.21 -9.82 -15.58
N TYR A 47 21.16 -9.01 -15.41
CA TYR A 47 20.16 -8.72 -16.43
C TYR A 47 20.00 -7.20 -16.59
N PRO A 48 20.91 -6.52 -17.31
CA PRO A 48 20.85 -5.07 -17.48
C PRO A 48 19.64 -4.61 -18.31
N ASN A 49 19.08 -5.48 -19.15
CA ASN A 49 17.90 -5.18 -19.95
C ASN A 49 16.63 -5.26 -19.09
N GLU A 50 15.94 -4.13 -18.95
CA GLU A 50 14.73 -4.01 -18.13
C GLU A 50 13.56 -4.90 -18.58
N LEU A 51 13.46 -5.19 -19.89
CA LEU A 51 12.44 -6.08 -20.42
C LEU A 51 12.68 -7.53 -19.96
N GLN A 52 13.94 -7.96 -19.91
CA GLN A 52 14.31 -9.28 -19.41
C GLN A 52 13.96 -9.41 -17.92
N ARG A 53 14.13 -8.34 -17.14
CA ARG A 53 13.76 -8.32 -15.72
C ARG A 53 12.26 -8.58 -15.53
N GLN A 54 11.38 -7.96 -16.32
CA GLN A 54 9.93 -8.24 -16.24
C GLN A 54 9.62 -9.71 -16.48
N LEU A 55 10.21 -10.28 -17.54
CA LEU A 55 9.99 -11.67 -17.89
C LEU A 55 10.47 -12.60 -16.77
N ILE A 56 11.67 -12.35 -16.23
CA ILE A 56 12.26 -13.14 -15.15
C ILE A 56 11.40 -13.04 -13.88
N LEU A 57 11.00 -11.83 -13.47
CA LEU A 57 10.15 -11.65 -12.30
C LEU A 57 8.78 -12.32 -12.49
N SER A 58 8.21 -12.29 -13.70
CA SER A 58 6.97 -12.99 -14.01
C SER A 58 7.13 -14.52 -13.97
N LEU A 59 8.29 -15.04 -14.38
CA LEU A 59 8.58 -16.47 -14.28
C LEU A 59 8.78 -16.92 -12.84
N ILE A 60 9.51 -16.12 -12.03
CA ILE A 60 9.73 -16.38 -10.61
C ILE A 60 8.42 -16.27 -9.82
N GLN A 61 7.53 -15.35 -10.19
CA GLN A 61 6.21 -15.18 -9.57
C GLN A 61 5.45 -16.51 -9.48
N GLN A 62 5.44 -17.33 -10.54
CA GLN A 62 4.80 -18.65 -10.53
C GLN A 62 5.28 -19.57 -9.38
N MET A 63 6.51 -19.38 -8.89
CA MET A 63 7.03 -20.11 -7.73
C MET A 63 6.53 -19.52 -6.41
N TRP A 64 6.29 -18.21 -6.37
CA TRP A 64 5.80 -17.48 -5.20
C TRP A 64 4.29 -17.51 -5.05
N ASP A 65 3.51 -17.79 -6.09
CA ASP A 65 2.03 -17.78 -6.06
C ASP A 65 1.45 -18.67 -4.94
N HIS A 66 2.15 -19.73 -4.53
CA HIS A 66 1.73 -20.56 -3.39
C HIS A 66 1.91 -19.90 -2.01
N SER A 67 2.68 -18.83 -1.93
CA SER A 67 3.00 -18.08 -0.71
C SER A 67 2.61 -16.60 -0.76
N ASP A 68 2.40 -16.04 -1.96
CA ASP A 68 1.88 -14.71 -2.18
C ASP A 68 0.34 -14.73 -2.08
N PRO A 69 -0.30 -13.64 -1.63
CA PRO A 69 -1.75 -13.59 -1.59
C PRO A 69 -2.41 -13.81 -2.96
N ASP A 70 -1.75 -13.54 -4.07
CA ASP A 70 -2.32 -13.62 -5.42
C ASP A 70 -2.88 -15.00 -5.80
N GLY A 71 -2.19 -16.08 -5.41
CA GLY A 71 -2.61 -17.44 -5.70
C GLY A 71 -3.88 -17.87 -4.98
N LEU A 72 -4.24 -17.18 -3.88
CA LEU A 72 -5.41 -17.50 -3.06
C LEU A 72 -6.40 -16.35 -2.88
N ALA A 73 -6.14 -15.17 -3.46
CA ALA A 73 -6.94 -13.97 -3.24
C ALA A 73 -8.43 -14.17 -3.58
N HIS A 74 -8.72 -14.93 -4.63
CA HIS A 74 -10.08 -15.28 -5.04
C HIS A 74 -10.85 -16.15 -4.01
N HIS A 75 -10.12 -16.77 -3.08
CA HIS A 75 -10.66 -17.58 -1.99
C HIS A 75 -10.67 -16.85 -0.62
N ILE A 76 -10.42 -15.54 -0.57
CA ILE A 76 -10.38 -14.82 0.71
C ILE A 76 -11.80 -14.50 1.21
N THR A 77 -12.72 -14.12 0.33
CA THR A 77 -14.02 -13.54 0.73
C THR A 77 -15.21 -14.44 0.40
N THR A 78 -15.62 -14.50 -0.87
CA THR A 78 -16.92 -15.07 -1.28
C THR A 78 -16.91 -16.57 -1.60
N ASP A 79 -15.73 -17.14 -1.89
CA ASP A 79 -15.55 -18.56 -2.19
C ASP A 79 -14.39 -19.13 -1.36
N PRO A 80 -14.50 -19.20 -0.03
CA PRO A 80 -13.39 -19.60 0.81
C PRO A 80 -13.02 -21.08 0.63
N LEU A 81 -11.74 -21.40 0.89
CA LEU A 81 -11.28 -22.78 0.95
C LEU A 81 -12.08 -23.62 1.97
N PRO A 82 -12.12 -24.96 1.84
CA PRO A 82 -12.77 -25.83 2.81
C PRO A 82 -12.37 -25.49 4.26
N ASP A 83 -13.34 -25.57 5.16
CA ASP A 83 -13.18 -25.28 6.59
C ASP A 83 -12.72 -23.84 6.93
N THR A 84 -12.82 -22.91 5.98
CA THR A 84 -12.52 -21.48 6.18
C THR A 84 -13.81 -20.65 6.24
N PRO A 85 -14.10 -19.92 7.33
CA PRO A 85 -15.25 -19.04 7.39
C PRO A 85 -15.16 -17.89 6.38
N ALA A 86 -16.27 -17.61 5.70
CA ALA A 86 -16.41 -16.39 4.92
C ALA A 86 -16.23 -15.17 5.82
N HIS A 87 -15.47 -14.18 5.34
CA HIS A 87 -15.15 -13.00 6.12
C HIS A 87 -14.96 -11.77 5.21
N HIS A 88 -14.96 -10.60 5.85
CA HIS A 88 -14.69 -9.33 5.18
C HIS A 88 -13.26 -8.88 5.45
N VAL A 89 -12.72 -8.09 4.53
CA VAL A 89 -11.35 -7.56 4.62
C VAL A 89 -11.39 -6.05 4.60
N LEU A 90 -10.81 -5.42 5.62
CA LEU A 90 -10.48 -4.00 5.62
C LEU A 90 -9.00 -3.81 5.26
N MET A 91 -8.75 -3.08 4.18
CA MET A 91 -7.43 -2.78 3.62
C MET A 91 -7.10 -1.30 3.87
N HIS A 92 -6.00 -1.03 4.58
CA HIS A 92 -5.48 0.33 4.78
C HIS A 92 -4.22 0.51 3.96
N VAL A 93 -4.24 1.49 3.06
CA VAL A 93 -3.13 1.75 2.12
C VAL A 93 -2.58 3.14 2.39
N ALA A 94 -1.26 3.28 2.43
CA ALA A 94 -0.60 4.59 2.44
C ALA A 94 -0.39 5.09 1.00
N LEU A 95 -0.82 6.31 0.71
CA LEU A 95 -0.61 6.93 -0.58
C LEU A 95 0.87 7.19 -0.80
N GLY A 96 1.46 6.59 -1.84
CA GLY A 96 2.86 6.80 -2.17
C GLY A 96 3.82 6.09 -1.21
N ASP A 97 3.37 5.02 -0.54
CA ASP A 97 4.20 4.10 0.25
C ASP A 97 5.47 3.68 -0.51
N HIS A 98 6.63 3.86 0.10
CA HIS A 98 7.92 3.59 -0.54
C HIS A 98 8.19 2.09 -0.65
N GLN A 99 7.58 1.28 0.22
CA GLN A 99 7.85 -0.15 0.36
C GLN A 99 6.78 -0.99 -0.35
N VAL A 100 5.50 -0.57 -0.30
CA VAL A 100 4.37 -1.33 -0.84
C VAL A 100 3.47 -0.46 -1.70
N THR A 101 3.69 -0.53 -3.02
CA THR A 101 2.93 0.24 -4.00
C THR A 101 1.41 0.05 -3.87
N GLN A 102 0.67 1.14 -3.79
CA GLN A 102 -0.79 1.11 -3.71
C GLN A 102 -1.46 0.43 -4.90
N TYR A 103 -0.80 0.39 -6.07
CA TYR A 103 -1.31 -0.32 -7.24
C TYR A 103 -1.48 -1.82 -6.96
N ALA A 104 -0.57 -2.44 -6.20
CA ALA A 104 -0.68 -3.85 -5.80
C ALA A 104 -1.91 -4.05 -4.89
N ALA A 105 -2.09 -3.16 -3.91
CA ALA A 105 -3.28 -3.17 -3.04
C ALA A 105 -4.59 -2.99 -3.82
N GLN A 106 -4.61 -2.16 -4.86
CA GLN A 106 -5.80 -2.00 -5.70
C GLN A 106 -6.11 -3.27 -6.52
N VAL A 107 -5.09 -4.01 -7.00
CA VAL A 107 -5.31 -5.31 -7.66
C VAL A 107 -5.94 -6.28 -6.67
N GLU A 108 -5.39 -6.38 -5.45
CA GLU A 108 -5.95 -7.24 -4.39
C GLU A 108 -7.40 -6.85 -4.07
N ALA A 109 -7.68 -5.56 -3.88
CA ALA A 109 -9.01 -5.05 -3.60
C ALA A 109 -10.03 -5.44 -4.69
N ARG A 110 -9.64 -5.36 -5.97
CA ARG A 110 -10.49 -5.78 -7.10
C ARG A 110 -10.76 -7.28 -7.05
N THR A 111 -9.74 -8.09 -6.79
CA THR A 111 -9.85 -9.55 -6.78
C THR A 111 -10.73 -10.07 -5.64
N ILE A 112 -10.64 -9.48 -4.45
CA ILE A 112 -11.44 -9.90 -3.29
C ILE A 112 -12.86 -9.27 -3.26
N GLY A 113 -13.21 -8.47 -4.27
CA GLY A 113 -14.50 -7.78 -4.37
C GLY A 113 -14.66 -6.63 -3.37
N ALA A 114 -13.58 -6.01 -2.94
CA ALA A 114 -13.63 -4.87 -2.03
C ALA A 114 -14.16 -3.60 -2.71
N ARG A 115 -14.76 -2.72 -1.91
CA ARG A 115 -15.25 -1.41 -2.34
C ARG A 115 -14.35 -0.28 -1.87
N ALA A 116 -14.24 0.77 -2.67
CA ALA A 116 -13.44 1.94 -2.34
C ALA A 116 -14.19 2.89 -1.41
N ARG A 117 -13.51 3.30 -0.33
CA ARG A 117 -13.93 4.44 0.48
C ARG A 117 -13.59 5.73 -0.26
N LEU A 118 -14.56 6.63 -0.39
CA LEU A 118 -14.39 7.94 -1.05
C LEU A 118 -14.61 9.12 -0.08
N PRO A 119 -14.04 10.31 -0.37
CA PRO A 119 -13.12 10.62 -1.47
C PRO A 119 -11.77 9.88 -1.37
N TRP A 120 -11.15 9.58 -2.51
CA TRP A 120 -9.95 8.73 -2.57
C TRP A 120 -8.67 9.44 -2.09
N ALA A 121 -8.41 10.64 -2.61
CA ALA A 121 -7.28 11.49 -2.25
C ALA A 121 -7.67 12.96 -2.49
N ASP A 122 -6.90 13.91 -1.96
CA ASP A 122 -7.12 15.34 -2.25
C ASP A 122 -6.82 15.64 -3.74
N PRO A 123 -7.38 16.72 -4.33
CA PRO A 123 -7.01 17.13 -5.68
C PRO A 123 -5.50 17.28 -5.86
N GLY A 124 -4.94 16.69 -6.92
CA GLY A 124 -3.50 16.70 -7.17
C GLY A 124 -2.70 15.63 -6.40
N ARG A 125 -3.35 14.83 -5.54
CA ARG A 125 -2.72 13.71 -4.81
C ARG A 125 -2.82 12.36 -5.54
N HIS A 126 -3.10 12.37 -6.84
CA HIS A 126 -2.96 11.22 -7.74
C HIS A 126 -2.75 11.71 -9.18
N SER A 127 -2.11 10.87 -10.02
CA SER A 127 -1.92 11.13 -11.45
C SER A 127 -2.82 10.30 -12.35
N GLU A 128 -3.64 9.42 -11.77
CA GLU A 128 -4.53 8.51 -12.49
C GLU A 128 -5.78 9.24 -13.01
N ARG A 129 -6.26 8.85 -14.20
CA ARG A 129 -7.55 9.33 -14.72
C ARG A 129 -8.73 8.89 -13.85
N ASP A 130 -8.68 7.64 -13.38
CA ASP A 130 -9.62 7.05 -12.44
C ASP A 130 -8.81 6.30 -11.38
N PRO A 131 -8.59 6.90 -10.20
CA PRO A 131 -7.76 6.30 -9.16
C PRO A 131 -8.43 5.14 -8.43
N THR A 132 -9.70 4.85 -8.75
CA THR A 132 -10.48 3.73 -8.21
C THR A 132 -10.93 2.77 -9.29
N TYR A 133 -10.22 2.72 -10.43
CA TYR A 133 -10.61 1.90 -11.58
C TYR A 133 -10.94 0.46 -11.16
N GLY A 134 -12.15 0.01 -11.52
CA GLY A 134 -12.65 -1.33 -11.21
C GLY A 134 -13.08 -1.55 -9.74
N LEU A 135 -13.07 -0.53 -8.90
CA LEU A 135 -13.56 -0.59 -7.51
C LEU A 135 -14.86 0.19 -7.38
N ALA A 136 -15.93 -0.49 -6.97
CA ALA A 136 -17.20 0.18 -6.70
C ALA A 136 -17.08 1.06 -5.44
N PRO A 137 -17.73 2.24 -5.39
CA PRO A 137 -17.72 3.07 -4.19
C PRO A 137 -18.59 2.46 -3.08
N ILE A 138 -18.20 2.69 -1.83
CA ILE A 138 -19.06 2.47 -0.68
C ILE A 138 -20.12 3.58 -0.64
N SER A 139 -21.39 3.21 -0.75
CA SER A 139 -22.51 4.16 -0.82
C SER A 139 -23.00 4.67 0.53
N SER A 140 -22.77 3.92 1.61
CA SER A 140 -23.27 4.23 2.94
C SER A 140 -22.45 3.52 4.02
N PHE A 141 -22.34 4.15 5.19
CA PHE A 141 -21.66 3.59 6.36
C PHE A 141 -22.65 3.43 7.54
N PRO A 142 -22.47 2.44 8.42
CA PRO A 142 -21.45 1.38 8.37
C PRO A 142 -21.67 0.42 7.19
N TYR A 143 -20.59 -0.02 6.55
CA TYR A 143 -20.62 -0.89 5.38
C TYR A 143 -20.27 -2.34 5.76
N ASP A 144 -21.16 -3.25 5.38
CA ASP A 144 -21.03 -4.69 5.62
C ASP A 144 -20.41 -5.36 4.39
N GLY A 145 -19.09 -5.36 4.34
CA GLY A 145 -18.32 -5.88 3.21
C GLY A 145 -16.84 -5.56 3.29
N SER A 146 -16.09 -6.04 2.30
CA SER A 146 -14.66 -5.75 2.17
C SER A 146 -14.43 -4.35 1.62
N ALA A 147 -13.45 -3.63 2.15
CA ALA A 147 -13.19 -2.23 1.80
C ALA A 147 -11.70 -1.93 1.68
N ILE A 148 -11.39 -1.04 0.76
CA ILE A 148 -10.08 -0.39 0.63
C ILE A 148 -10.19 1.09 0.98
N VAL A 149 -9.26 1.54 1.84
CA VAL A 149 -9.18 2.90 2.36
C VAL A 149 -7.78 3.43 2.12
N MET A 150 -7.68 4.46 1.28
CA MET A 150 -6.44 5.21 1.03
C MET A 150 -6.23 6.25 2.12
N TRP A 151 -5.04 6.29 2.72
CA TRP A 151 -4.59 7.25 3.73
C TRP A 151 -3.46 8.10 3.17
N ASP A 152 -3.51 9.42 3.38
CA ASP A 152 -2.56 10.38 2.82
C ASP A 152 -1.87 11.22 3.91
N ALA A 153 -0.54 11.24 3.86
CA ALA A 153 0.33 12.04 4.74
C ALA A 153 0.50 13.49 4.27
N GLY A 154 -0.16 13.83 3.16
CA GLY A 154 -0.11 15.13 2.50
C GLY A 154 1.17 15.34 1.70
N PRO A 155 1.24 16.45 0.95
CA PRO A 155 2.44 16.83 0.22
C PRO A 155 3.60 17.14 1.17
N ILE A 156 4.81 17.09 0.62
CA ILE A 156 6.03 17.51 1.32
C ILE A 156 5.89 18.96 1.77
N ARG A 157 6.11 19.20 3.06
CA ARG A 157 5.96 20.52 3.70
C ARG A 157 6.92 20.71 4.86
N SER A 158 7.20 21.96 5.19
CA SER A 158 8.03 22.35 6.36
C SER A 158 7.22 22.87 7.55
N THR A 159 5.89 22.90 7.45
CA THR A 159 4.98 23.42 8.47
C THR A 159 3.95 22.38 8.86
N GLY A 160 3.53 22.38 10.13
CA GLY A 160 2.59 21.37 10.64
C GLY A 160 3.19 19.97 10.66
N CYS A 161 4.50 19.84 10.82
CA CYS A 161 5.17 18.55 10.98
C CYS A 161 5.20 18.11 12.45
N PRO A 162 5.35 16.80 12.71
CA PRO A 162 5.52 16.31 14.07
C PRO A 162 6.72 16.97 14.78
N PRO A 163 6.70 17.08 16.13
CA PRO A 163 7.82 17.66 16.86
C PRO A 163 9.15 16.96 16.54
N GLY A 164 10.16 17.75 16.17
CA GLY A 164 11.49 17.24 15.82
C GLY A 164 11.71 17.00 14.32
N GLU A 165 10.67 17.14 13.48
CA GLU A 165 10.77 16.99 12.03
C GLU A 165 10.77 18.36 11.33
N SER A 166 11.80 18.64 10.53
CA SER A 166 11.91 19.86 9.72
C SER A 166 11.15 19.77 8.38
N SER A 167 10.75 18.56 7.99
CA SER A 167 9.98 18.26 6.79
C SER A 167 9.15 16.99 7.02
N CYS A 168 7.95 16.93 6.46
CA CYS A 168 7.03 15.80 6.56
C CYS A 168 6.15 15.70 5.30
N GLY A 169 5.48 14.56 5.13
CA GLY A 169 4.70 14.25 3.93
C GLY A 169 5.57 13.66 2.81
N ASN A 170 4.92 13.30 1.71
CA ASN A 170 5.54 12.62 0.58
C ASN A 170 4.91 13.01 -0.75
N ASP A 171 5.64 12.78 -1.83
CA ASP A 171 5.09 12.94 -3.17
C ASP A 171 4.11 11.82 -3.51
N VAL A 172 3.28 12.09 -4.52
CA VAL A 172 2.40 11.06 -5.09
C VAL A 172 3.24 9.94 -5.71
N PRO A 173 2.73 8.70 -5.74
CA PRO A 173 3.44 7.56 -6.30
C PRO A 173 3.81 7.80 -7.79
N PRO A 174 5.03 7.44 -8.22
CA PRO A 174 5.46 7.66 -9.59
C PRO A 174 4.67 6.78 -10.57
N VAL A 175 4.42 7.31 -11.76
CA VAL A 175 3.80 6.55 -12.86
C VAL A 175 4.75 5.52 -13.47
N ALA A 176 6.07 5.79 -13.43
CA ALA A 176 7.09 4.86 -13.89
C ALA A 176 7.23 3.67 -12.93
N ASN A 177 7.79 2.56 -13.43
CA ASN A 177 8.03 1.34 -12.65
C ASN A 177 9.29 1.46 -11.76
N VAL A 178 9.21 2.37 -10.80
CA VAL A 178 10.26 2.69 -9.82
C VAL A 178 9.59 2.94 -8.46
N PRO A 179 10.29 2.74 -7.34
CA PRO A 179 9.74 3.08 -6.03
C PRO A 179 9.59 4.60 -5.88
N PRO A 180 8.62 5.08 -5.07
CA PRO A 180 8.68 6.41 -4.52
C PRO A 180 10.00 6.64 -3.76
N SER A 181 10.54 7.85 -3.84
CA SER A 181 11.86 8.17 -3.27
C SER A 181 11.96 9.58 -2.66
N THR A 182 10.87 10.34 -2.67
CA THR A 182 10.86 11.75 -2.26
C THR A 182 9.88 11.97 -1.11
N GLY A 183 10.38 12.58 -0.03
CA GLY A 183 9.64 12.81 1.20
C GLY A 183 9.81 11.69 2.22
N ALA A 184 8.98 11.71 3.26
CA ALA A 184 8.98 10.71 4.32
C ALA A 184 8.20 9.47 3.88
N ASP A 185 8.75 8.28 4.10
CA ASP A 185 8.05 7.03 3.78
C ASP A 185 6.76 6.89 4.63
N PRO A 186 5.57 6.88 4.01
CA PRO A 186 4.32 6.86 4.75
C PRO A 186 3.93 5.44 5.21
N HIS A 187 4.73 4.42 4.92
CA HIS A 187 4.45 3.00 5.17
C HIS A 187 3.74 2.69 6.50
N GLU A 188 4.22 3.32 7.57
CA GLU A 188 3.75 3.04 8.93
C GLU A 188 2.73 4.06 9.46
N LEU A 189 2.36 5.06 8.68
CA LEU A 189 1.48 6.15 9.10
C LEU A 189 0.03 5.73 9.25
N PRO A 190 -0.57 4.88 8.37
CA PRO A 190 -1.95 4.43 8.58
C PRO A 190 -2.09 3.70 9.91
N ARG A 191 -1.14 2.83 10.29
CA ARG A 191 -1.22 2.13 11.60
C ARG A 191 -1.05 3.05 12.80
N ARG A 192 -0.37 4.19 12.64
CA ARG A 192 -0.14 5.19 13.70
C ARG A 192 -1.23 6.25 13.77
N SER A 193 -2.18 6.27 12.84
CA SER A 193 -3.23 7.28 12.79
C SER A 193 -4.42 6.93 13.67
N ALA A 194 -4.88 7.89 14.46
CA ALA A 194 -5.96 7.67 15.43
C ALA A 194 -7.27 7.24 14.75
N ALA A 195 -7.65 7.92 13.66
CA ALA A 195 -8.83 7.58 12.87
C ALA A 195 -8.73 6.17 12.26
N ALA A 196 -7.55 5.79 11.76
CA ALA A 196 -7.32 4.46 11.22
C ALA A 196 -7.41 3.38 12.32
N ARG A 197 -6.80 3.61 13.49
CA ARG A 197 -6.93 2.71 14.65
C ARG A 197 -8.37 2.56 15.09
N GLN A 198 -9.16 3.64 15.09
CA GLN A 198 -10.58 3.56 15.41
C GLN A 198 -11.31 2.67 14.40
N GLN A 199 -11.09 2.85 13.09
CA GLN A 199 -11.72 2.01 12.06
C GLN A 199 -11.35 0.53 12.22
N LYS A 200 -10.09 0.22 12.55
CA LYS A 200 -9.64 -1.14 12.83
C LYS A 200 -10.35 -1.71 14.05
N SER A 201 -10.44 -0.93 15.13
CA SER A 201 -11.13 -1.31 16.35
C SER A 201 -12.59 -1.64 16.09
N ASP A 202 -13.31 -0.77 15.37
CA ASP A 202 -14.73 -0.95 15.03
C ASP A 202 -14.94 -2.19 14.14
N PHE A 203 -14.08 -2.38 13.14
CA PHE A 203 -14.17 -3.47 12.18
C PHE A 203 -13.89 -4.84 12.82
N LEU A 204 -12.96 -4.91 13.78
CA LEU A 204 -12.55 -6.16 14.43
C LEU A 204 -13.48 -6.60 15.58
N GLN A 205 -14.49 -5.80 15.94
CA GLN A 205 -15.51 -6.23 16.90
C GLN A 205 -16.35 -7.39 16.35
N ILE A 206 -17.00 -8.13 17.24
CA ILE A 206 -18.03 -9.11 16.84
C ILE A 206 -19.17 -8.36 16.14
N GLY A 207 -19.47 -8.74 14.90
CA GLY A 207 -20.44 -8.02 14.06
C GLY A 207 -19.93 -6.65 13.58
N GLY A 208 -18.62 -6.40 13.69
CA GLY A 208 -17.96 -5.19 13.23
C GLY A 208 -18.14 -4.97 11.73
N ARG A 209 -18.19 -3.70 11.35
CA ARG A 209 -18.40 -3.24 9.97
C ARG A 209 -17.45 -2.11 9.67
N VAL A 210 -17.27 -1.81 8.38
CA VAL A 210 -16.43 -0.68 7.97
C VAL A 210 -17.12 0.61 8.38
N THR A 211 -16.48 1.41 9.23
CA THR A 211 -16.93 2.76 9.63
C THR A 211 -16.26 3.84 8.78
N ASN A 212 -16.70 5.10 8.87
CA ASN A 212 -16.09 6.23 8.14
C ASN A 212 -15.59 7.31 9.11
N PRO A 213 -14.45 7.09 9.79
CA PRO A 213 -13.90 8.07 10.73
C PRO A 213 -13.35 9.32 10.02
N CYS A 214 -13.16 9.25 8.71
CA CYS A 214 -12.62 10.35 7.90
C CYS A 214 -13.72 11.36 7.48
N GLY A 215 -15.00 10.99 7.55
CA GLY A 215 -16.11 11.87 7.19
C GLY A 215 -16.22 12.12 5.67
N THR A 216 -16.40 13.37 5.26
CA THR A 216 -16.61 13.78 3.86
C THR A 216 -15.33 14.10 3.08
N ARG A 217 -14.18 14.14 3.77
CA ARG A 217 -12.84 14.44 3.23
C ARG A 217 -12.07 13.15 2.93
N PRO A 218 -10.97 13.15 2.16
CA PRO A 218 -10.05 12.00 2.12
C PRO A 218 -9.58 11.59 3.52
N CYS A 219 -9.07 10.36 3.67
CA CYS A 219 -8.51 9.92 4.93
C CYS A 219 -7.06 10.43 5.03
N TYR A 220 -6.74 11.09 6.13
CA TYR A 220 -5.41 11.65 6.37
C TYR A 220 -4.69 10.88 7.46
N ASP A 221 -3.38 10.78 7.32
CA ASP A 221 -2.48 10.22 8.33
C ASP A 221 -1.34 11.18 8.71
N GLY A 222 -0.51 10.75 9.66
CA GLY A 222 0.56 11.58 10.20
C GLY A 222 0.04 12.89 10.80
N SER A 223 0.62 14.01 10.37
CA SER A 223 0.18 15.36 10.78
C SER A 223 -0.64 16.09 9.70
N TRP A 224 -1.09 15.41 8.64
CA TRP A 224 -1.84 16.05 7.57
C TRP A 224 -3.29 16.31 7.97
N SER A 225 -3.78 17.52 7.67
CA SER A 225 -5.15 17.95 7.99
C SER A 225 -5.96 18.33 6.76
N GLY A 226 -5.40 18.19 5.56
CA GLY A 226 -5.97 18.68 4.31
C GLY A 226 -5.36 20.02 3.88
N PRO A 227 -5.61 20.43 2.62
CA PRO A 227 -5.13 21.68 2.03
C PRO A 227 -5.78 22.94 2.60
#